data_AF-A0A2J7RTF0-F1
#
_entry.id   AF-A0A2J7RTF0-F1
#
_cell.length_a   1.000
_cell.length_b   1.000
_cell.length_c   1.000
_cell.angle_alpha   90.00
_cell.angle_beta   90.00
_cell.angle_gamma   90.00
#
_symmetry.space_group_name_H-M   'P 1'
#
loop_
_entity.id
_entity.type
_entity.pdbx_description
1 polymer ?
#
loop_
_entity_poly.entity_id
_entity_poly.type
_entity_poly.pdbx_seq_one_letter_code
_entity_poly.pdbx_strand_id
1 'polypeptide(L)'
;MKDELRPKGGSKEIGPDPGQWALWVNGMDRNYRPFIMPVTWLSFIASLQVTSVKDLGDTEKILSVKEATENLITEADDLFSENKYKELYELLYPYKESNDVEILWRLSRALHHMSKQQCHNEEKKRYVFEGYDLIVKALQLNDSHYAVHKWYAIFLDTRAAYDGIKARVTQLPNVKNHLLQAVELNPKDATTLYILGYWCYNISSMPWYQRKIASAIFATPPTSSFEEALVYFCKAEEVDPNFYSQNLLMLGKTYLKLEKDEKARYYLKLASLYPPQTDDDLQAIKEACDLLKNLEKQQQQ
;
A
#
# COMPACT_ATOMS: atom_id res chain seq x y z
N MET A 1 -7.69 53.70 -41.44
CA MET A 1 -7.80 54.43 -40.16
C MET A 1 -7.37 53.43 -39.08
N LYS A 2 -6.10 53.39 -38.64
CA LYS A 2 -5.39 54.35 -37.74
C LYS A 2 -6.24 54.62 -36.49
N ASP A 3 -5.86 54.33 -35.24
CA ASP A 3 -4.56 54.09 -34.55
C ASP A 3 -4.79 53.06 -33.41
N GLU A 4 -3.94 52.10 -33.02
CA GLU A 4 -2.56 52.11 -32.51
C GLU A 4 -2.39 52.74 -31.10
N LEU A 5 -2.18 51.89 -30.06
CA LEU A 5 -1.01 51.85 -29.15
C LEU A 5 -1.29 51.20 -27.77
N ARG A 6 -0.52 50.15 -27.46
CA ARG A 6 -0.22 49.53 -26.14
C ARG A 6 1.15 50.10 -25.65
N PRO A 7 1.90 49.56 -24.64
CA PRO A 7 1.65 48.99 -23.29
C PRO A 7 2.57 49.61 -22.19
N LYS A 8 2.50 49.16 -20.91
CA LYS A 8 3.62 48.51 -20.15
C LYS A 8 3.46 48.53 -18.62
N GLY A 9 3.95 47.45 -18.00
CA GLY A 9 4.39 47.33 -16.59
C GLY A 9 3.51 46.42 -15.75
N GLY A 10 3.92 45.28 -15.17
CA GLY A 10 5.25 44.74 -14.91
C GLY A 10 5.35 44.31 -13.44
N SER A 11 5.02 43.04 -13.17
CA SER A 11 5.58 42.11 -12.15
C SER A 11 6.21 42.65 -10.84
N LYS A 12 5.78 42.14 -9.67
CA LYS A 12 6.52 41.23 -8.77
C LYS A 12 5.98 41.27 -7.33
N GLU A 13 5.67 40.09 -6.80
CA GLU A 13 5.71 39.79 -5.36
C GLU A 13 7.13 39.97 -4.83
N ILE A 14 7.31 40.67 -3.71
CA ILE A 14 8.55 40.68 -2.92
C ILE A 14 8.15 40.78 -1.44
N GLY A 15 8.42 39.71 -0.67
CA GLY A 15 8.35 39.69 0.79
C GLY A 15 9.46 40.54 1.43
N PRO A 16 9.42 40.77 2.75
CA PRO A 16 10.34 41.71 3.41
C PRO A 16 11.80 41.23 3.40
N ASP A 17 12.68 42.12 2.98
CA ASP A 17 14.14 42.00 2.87
C ASP A 17 14.84 42.09 4.26
N PRO A 18 15.70 41.11 4.64
CA PRO A 18 16.36 41.08 5.94
C PRO A 18 17.61 41.98 5.95
N GLY A 19 17.43 43.30 6.11
CA GLY A 19 18.58 44.21 6.00
C GLY A 19 18.47 45.62 6.58
N GLN A 20 17.51 45.95 7.45
CA GLN A 20 17.35 47.33 7.99
C GLN A 20 17.21 47.42 9.52
N TRP A 21 18.17 46.87 10.26
CA TRP A 21 18.27 46.99 11.74
C TRP A 21 19.40 47.92 12.21
N ALA A 22 19.83 48.88 11.41
CA ALA A 22 20.94 49.75 11.80
C ALA A 22 20.71 51.19 11.36
N LEU A 23 19.82 51.93 12.03
CA LEU A 23 19.78 53.41 12.00
C LEU A 23 18.92 54.03 13.13
N TRP A 24 18.96 53.48 14.35
CA TRP A 24 18.42 54.13 15.56
C TRP A 24 19.41 54.09 16.74
N VAL A 25 20.64 54.53 16.48
CA VAL A 25 21.60 54.91 17.54
C VAL A 25 22.06 56.33 17.26
N ASN A 26 21.33 57.31 17.80
CA ASN A 26 21.84 58.57 18.35
C ASN A 26 20.69 59.57 18.53
N GLY A 27 20.15 59.59 19.74
CA GLY A 27 19.18 60.56 20.21
C GLY A 27 19.10 60.50 21.72
N MET A 28 20.23 60.77 22.39
CA MET A 28 20.27 60.92 23.85
C MET A 28 19.51 62.20 24.23
N ASP A 29 18.31 62.03 24.79
CA ASP A 29 17.60 63.11 25.46
C ASP A 29 17.90 63.08 26.97
N ARG A 30 18.21 64.28 27.50
CA ARG A 30 18.69 64.49 28.87
C ARG A 30 17.51 64.48 29.83
N ASN A 31 17.12 63.32 30.33
CA ASN A 31 16.38 63.16 31.59
C ASN A 31 16.48 61.71 32.08
N TYR A 32 17.67 61.32 32.53
CA TYR A 32 17.93 60.00 33.09
C TYR A 32 17.62 60.02 34.60
N ARG A 33 16.45 59.51 35.00
CA ARG A 33 16.25 58.96 36.36
C ARG A 33 16.57 57.47 36.27
N PRO A 34 17.35 56.88 37.21
CA PRO A 34 17.66 55.46 37.13
C PRO A 34 16.37 54.65 37.31
N PHE A 35 15.90 54.02 36.23
CA PHE A 35 14.78 53.09 36.29
C PHE A 35 15.29 51.80 36.94
N ILE A 36 15.05 51.67 38.24
CA ILE A 36 15.22 50.39 38.94
C ILE A 36 14.18 49.45 38.36
N MET A 37 14.63 48.45 37.58
CA MET A 37 13.73 47.44 37.03
C MET A 37 13.04 46.70 38.19
N PRO A 38 11.70 46.57 38.19
CA PRO A 38 11.02 45.72 39.15
C PRO A 38 11.47 44.26 38.94
N VAL A 39 11.77 43.58 40.04
CA VAL A 39 12.33 42.20 40.11
C VAL A 39 11.48 41.17 39.34
N THR A 40 10.26 41.54 38.93
CA THR A 40 9.31 40.73 38.17
C THR A 40 9.64 40.57 36.68
N TRP A 41 10.53 41.39 36.09
CA TRP A 41 10.97 41.20 34.69
C TRP A 41 12.10 40.16 34.53
N LEU A 42 12.91 39.93 35.57
CA LEU A 42 13.90 38.84 35.59
C LEU A 42 13.25 37.44 35.69
N SER A 43 12.07 37.37 36.30
CA SER A 43 11.27 36.14 36.36
C SER A 43 10.71 35.74 34.99
N PHE A 44 10.48 36.70 34.08
CA PHE A 44 9.96 36.42 32.75
C PHE A 44 11.05 35.92 31.78
N ILE A 45 12.30 36.38 31.92
CA ILE A 45 13.44 35.87 31.13
C ILE A 45 13.90 34.50 31.63
N ALA A 46 13.85 34.25 32.95
CA ALA A 46 14.09 32.92 33.52
C ALA A 46 13.03 31.89 33.11
N SER A 47 11.81 32.34 32.79
CA SER A 47 10.74 31.48 32.26
C SER A 47 10.88 31.15 30.77
N LEU A 48 11.74 31.87 30.04
CA LEU A 48 12.06 31.57 28.63
C LEU A 48 13.34 30.73 28.46
N GLN A 49 14.15 30.54 29.51
CA GLN A 49 15.36 29.71 29.46
C GLN A 49 15.24 28.36 30.19
N VAL A 50 14.07 27.99 30.73
CA VAL A 50 13.85 26.72 31.45
C VAL A 50 12.75 25.85 30.81
N THR A 51 12.61 25.91 29.48
CA THR A 51 11.88 24.89 28.69
C THR A 51 12.80 24.06 27.80
N SER A 52 14.05 24.47 27.57
CA SER A 52 14.90 23.91 26.52
C SER A 52 15.47 22.51 26.79
N VAL A 53 15.88 22.16 28.02
CA VAL A 53 16.62 20.89 28.25
C VAL A 53 15.70 19.66 28.33
N LYS A 54 14.50 19.80 28.91
CA LYS A 54 13.52 18.71 28.93
C LYS A 54 12.93 18.46 27.54
N ASP A 55 12.57 19.53 26.83
CA ASP A 55 12.06 19.42 25.45
C ASP A 55 13.13 18.83 24.52
N LEU A 56 14.42 19.18 24.69
CA LEU A 56 15.52 18.55 23.94
C LEU A 56 15.66 17.06 24.25
N GLY A 57 15.62 16.66 25.53
CA GLY A 57 15.70 15.26 25.94
C GLY A 57 14.52 14.41 25.45
N ASP A 58 13.31 14.98 25.44
CA ASP A 58 12.13 14.32 24.88
C ASP A 58 12.22 14.20 23.36
N THR A 59 12.75 15.22 22.65
CA THR A 59 12.99 15.13 21.21
C THR A 59 14.05 14.09 20.83
N GLU A 60 15.16 14.00 21.57
CA GLU A 60 16.22 13.02 21.34
C GLU A 60 15.73 11.59 21.59
N LYS A 61 14.90 11.41 22.62
CA LYS A 61 14.25 10.12 22.90
C LYS A 61 13.22 9.75 21.83
N ILE A 62 12.42 10.70 21.34
CA ILE A 62 11.48 10.46 20.24
C ILE A 62 12.22 10.10 18.96
N LEU A 63 13.33 10.79 18.67
CA LEU A 63 14.15 10.52 17.48
C LEU A 63 14.76 9.12 17.56
N SER A 64 15.37 8.74 18.69
CA SER A 64 15.97 7.41 18.84
C SER A 64 14.94 6.28 18.77
N VAL A 65 13.72 6.48 19.27
CA VAL A 65 12.62 5.50 19.11
C VAL A 65 12.19 5.39 17.65
N LYS A 66 12.08 6.51 16.93
CA LYS A 66 11.74 6.50 15.49
C LYS A 66 12.80 5.77 14.69
N GLU A 67 14.08 6.07 14.92
CA GLU A 67 15.21 5.40 14.25
C GLU A 67 15.21 3.89 14.55
N ALA A 68 14.94 3.49 15.79
CA ALA A 68 14.82 2.07 16.14
C ALA A 68 13.66 1.38 15.42
N THR A 69 12.49 2.04 15.33
CA THR A 69 11.33 1.54 14.58
C THR A 69 11.62 1.44 13.09
N GLU A 70 12.27 2.44 12.50
CA GLU A 70 12.66 2.45 11.09
C GLU A 70 13.61 1.29 10.78
N ASN A 71 14.64 1.08 11.61
CA ASN A 71 15.57 -0.05 11.45
C ASN A 71 14.85 -1.40 11.56
N LEU A 72 13.93 -1.55 12.53
CA LEU A 72 13.11 -2.75 12.69
C LEU A 72 12.24 -3.02 11.44
N ILE A 73 11.65 -1.97 10.88
CA ILE A 73 10.83 -2.05 9.66
C ILE A 73 11.69 -2.44 8.46
N THR A 74 12.87 -1.84 8.30
CA THR A 74 13.80 -2.18 7.22
C THR A 74 14.22 -3.64 7.30
N GLU A 75 14.61 -4.13 8.48
CA GLU A 75 14.96 -5.54 8.68
C GLU A 75 13.78 -6.48 8.36
N ALA A 76 12.56 -6.11 8.74
CA ALA A 76 11.37 -6.89 8.41
C ALA A 76 11.07 -6.93 6.90
N ASP A 77 11.30 -5.82 6.18
CA ASP A 77 11.13 -5.76 4.73
C ASP A 77 12.24 -6.54 3.99
N ASP A 78 13.47 -6.53 4.49
CA ASP A 78 14.58 -7.34 3.98
C ASP A 78 14.28 -8.84 4.13
N LEU A 79 13.86 -9.27 5.34
CA LEU A 79 13.44 -10.66 5.59
C LEU A 79 12.27 -11.08 4.69
N PHE A 80 11.33 -10.16 4.40
CA PHE A 80 10.25 -10.44 3.46
C PHE A 80 10.77 -10.67 2.05
N SER A 81 11.69 -9.82 1.57
CA SER A 81 12.29 -9.92 0.23
C SER A 81 13.10 -11.21 0.05
N GLU A 82 13.68 -11.74 1.13
CA GLU A 82 14.41 -13.01 1.16
C GLU A 82 13.51 -14.23 1.37
N ASN A 83 12.18 -14.05 1.42
CA ASN A 83 11.18 -15.08 1.71
C ASN A 83 11.34 -15.76 3.09
N LYS A 84 12.00 -15.09 4.05
CA LYS A 84 12.21 -15.52 5.44
C LYS A 84 11.04 -15.11 6.33
N TYR A 85 9.84 -15.60 6.01
CA TYR A 85 8.61 -15.15 6.65
C TYR A 85 8.51 -15.54 8.14
N LYS A 86 9.13 -16.65 8.53
CA LYS A 86 9.12 -17.11 9.93
C LYS A 86 10.00 -16.20 10.80
N GLU A 87 11.19 -15.86 10.32
CA GLU A 87 12.11 -14.94 10.96
C GLU A 87 11.49 -13.54 11.06
N LEU A 88 10.82 -13.08 9.99
CA LEU A 88 10.06 -11.82 10.01
C LEU A 88 8.97 -11.86 11.10
N TYR A 89 8.22 -12.95 11.18
CA TYR A 89 7.21 -13.12 12.22
C TYR A 89 7.84 -13.08 13.61
N GLU A 90 8.93 -13.81 13.85
CA GLU A 90 9.63 -13.83 15.14
C GLU A 90 10.18 -12.45 15.53
N LEU A 91 10.65 -11.66 14.55
CA LEU A 91 11.13 -10.28 14.72
C LEU A 91 10.00 -9.34 15.16
N LEU A 92 8.83 -9.40 14.51
CA LEU A 92 7.73 -8.45 14.75
C LEU A 92 6.73 -8.90 15.81
N TYR A 93 6.64 -10.20 16.12
CA TYR A 93 5.66 -10.75 17.08
C TYR A 93 5.70 -10.11 18.48
N PRO A 94 6.88 -9.76 19.06
CA PRO A 94 6.94 -9.04 20.34
C PRO A 94 6.16 -7.71 20.33
N TYR A 95 5.93 -7.14 19.16
CA TYR A 95 5.26 -5.85 18.95
C TYR A 95 3.80 -5.98 18.47
N LYS A 96 3.21 -7.19 18.47
CA LYS A 96 1.83 -7.42 18.01
C LYS A 96 0.78 -6.58 18.74
N GLU A 97 1.04 -6.25 20.00
CA GLU A 97 0.15 -5.42 20.83
C GLU A 97 0.39 -3.91 20.64
N SER A 98 1.40 -3.51 19.86
CA SER A 98 1.64 -2.11 19.53
C SER A 98 0.47 -1.51 18.74
N ASN A 99 0.38 -0.18 18.77
CA ASN A 99 -0.54 0.59 17.92
C ASN A 99 0.18 1.16 16.69
N ASP A 100 1.30 0.54 16.30
CA ASP A 100 2.06 0.94 15.12
C ASP A 100 1.55 0.17 13.90
N VAL A 101 0.87 0.88 13.00
CA VAL A 101 0.28 0.28 11.81
C VAL A 101 1.34 -0.35 10.91
N GLU A 102 2.56 0.21 10.87
CA GLU A 102 3.66 -0.29 10.02
C GLU A 102 4.13 -1.67 10.47
N ILE A 103 4.06 -1.95 11.77
CA ILE A 103 4.35 -3.27 12.34
C ILE A 103 3.18 -4.21 12.08
N LEU A 104 1.96 -3.78 12.38
CA LEU A 104 0.77 -4.64 12.35
C LEU A 104 0.49 -5.22 10.96
N TRP A 105 0.56 -4.40 9.90
CA TRP A 105 0.29 -4.92 8.55
C TRP A 105 1.42 -5.83 8.04
N ARG A 106 2.69 -5.58 8.43
CA ARG A 106 3.83 -6.44 8.08
C ARG A 106 3.78 -7.78 8.79
N LEU A 107 3.40 -7.79 10.07
CA LEU A 107 3.18 -9.02 10.82
C LEU A 107 2.02 -9.83 10.22
N SER A 108 0.92 -9.16 9.87
CA SER A 108 -0.21 -9.77 9.17
C SER A 108 0.22 -10.37 7.82
N ARG A 109 1.03 -9.66 7.03
CA ARG A 109 1.60 -10.16 5.77
C ARG A 109 2.40 -11.45 5.99
N ALA A 110 3.28 -11.50 6.99
CA ALA A 110 4.05 -12.70 7.28
C ALA A 110 3.17 -13.89 7.66
N LEU A 111 2.16 -13.68 8.50
CA LEU A 111 1.16 -14.69 8.85
C LEU A 111 0.43 -15.25 7.61
N HIS A 112 0.04 -14.38 6.67
CA HIS A 112 -0.57 -14.81 5.41
C HIS A 112 0.36 -15.74 4.61
N HIS A 113 1.63 -15.36 4.44
CA HIS A 113 2.58 -16.19 3.70
C HIS A 113 2.93 -17.50 4.44
N MET A 114 3.09 -17.45 5.76
CA MET A 114 3.27 -18.66 6.58
C MET A 114 2.07 -19.60 6.49
N SER A 115 0.85 -19.08 6.36
CA SER A 115 -0.36 -19.90 6.17
C SER A 115 -0.32 -20.70 4.85
N LYS A 116 0.22 -20.11 3.77
CA LYS A 116 0.39 -20.81 2.49
C LYS A 116 1.37 -21.98 2.58
N GLN A 117 2.39 -21.87 3.45
CA GLN A 117 3.43 -22.88 3.63
C GLN A 117 3.02 -24.08 4.51
N GLN A 118 1.89 -24.00 5.22
CA GLN A 118 1.48 -25.12 6.09
C GLN A 118 0.88 -26.29 5.32
N CYS A 119 0.98 -27.48 5.88
CA CYS A 119 0.31 -28.68 5.38
C CYS A 119 -1.06 -28.90 6.05
N HIS A 120 -1.20 -28.53 7.32
CA HIS A 120 -2.39 -28.80 8.13
C HIS A 120 -3.40 -27.65 8.10
N ASN A 121 -4.66 -27.96 7.80
CA ASN A 121 -5.72 -26.95 7.67
C ASN A 121 -5.96 -26.12 8.94
N GLU A 122 -5.79 -26.71 10.13
CA GLU A 122 -5.97 -25.99 11.39
C GLU A 122 -4.90 -24.92 11.61
N GLU A 123 -3.64 -25.20 11.25
CA GLU A 123 -2.55 -24.21 11.36
C GLU A 123 -2.73 -23.09 10.34
N LYS A 124 -3.15 -23.41 9.11
CA LYS A 124 -3.53 -22.41 8.09
C LYS A 124 -4.59 -21.47 8.65
N LYS A 125 -5.65 -22.05 9.22
CA LYS A 125 -6.77 -21.30 9.79
C LYS A 125 -6.31 -20.40 10.92
N ARG A 126 -5.47 -20.89 11.83
CA ARG A 126 -4.92 -20.10 12.94
C ARG A 126 -4.20 -18.86 12.43
N TYR A 127 -3.27 -19.00 11.49
CA TYR A 127 -2.52 -17.87 10.94
C TYR A 127 -3.42 -16.88 10.19
N VAL A 128 -4.40 -17.36 9.42
CA VAL A 128 -5.36 -16.49 8.72
C VAL A 128 -6.19 -15.67 9.70
N PHE A 129 -6.67 -16.30 10.78
CA PHE A 129 -7.50 -15.62 11.78
C PHE A 129 -6.69 -14.61 12.59
N GLU A 130 -5.48 -14.97 13.02
CA GLU A 130 -4.59 -14.05 13.74
C GLU A 130 -4.20 -12.83 12.88
N GLY A 131 -3.83 -13.06 11.62
CA GLY A 131 -3.51 -11.97 10.69
C GLY A 131 -4.73 -11.08 10.39
N TYR A 132 -5.94 -11.65 10.34
CA TYR A 132 -7.18 -10.88 10.21
C TYR A 132 -7.42 -9.97 11.41
N ASP A 133 -7.20 -10.45 12.65
CA ASP A 133 -7.41 -9.65 13.85
C ASP A 133 -6.41 -8.47 13.93
N LEU A 134 -5.15 -8.72 13.55
CA LEU A 134 -4.12 -7.68 13.48
C LEU A 134 -4.45 -6.60 12.45
N ILE A 135 -4.91 -6.99 11.26
CA ILE A 135 -5.21 -6.01 10.20
C ILE A 135 -6.52 -5.25 10.47
N VAL A 136 -7.49 -5.85 11.17
CA VAL A 136 -8.66 -5.13 11.69
C VAL A 136 -8.23 -4.05 12.68
N LYS A 137 -7.33 -4.39 13.62
CA LYS A 137 -6.76 -3.41 14.57
C LYS A 137 -6.03 -2.29 13.82
N ALA A 138 -5.20 -2.62 12.83
CA ALA A 138 -4.49 -1.63 12.03
C ALA A 138 -5.45 -0.67 11.29
N LEU A 139 -6.55 -1.19 10.74
CA LEU A 139 -7.57 -0.38 10.06
C LEU A 139 -8.29 0.58 11.02
N GLN A 140 -8.56 0.16 12.26
CA GLN A 140 -9.15 1.03 13.29
C GLN A 140 -8.19 2.15 13.73
N LEU A 141 -6.89 1.90 13.67
CA LEU A 141 -5.85 2.87 14.04
C LEU A 141 -5.59 3.88 12.91
N ASN A 142 -5.57 3.43 11.65
CA ASN A 142 -5.34 4.29 10.49
C ASN A 142 -6.03 3.73 9.23
N ASP A 143 -7.15 4.33 8.85
CA ASP A 143 -7.91 4.04 7.63
C ASP A 143 -7.44 4.86 6.41
N SER A 144 -6.34 5.62 6.56
CA SER A 144 -5.71 6.39 5.49
C SER A 144 -4.41 5.76 5.01
N HIS A 145 -4.16 4.48 5.37
CA HIS A 145 -2.94 3.76 5.00
C HIS A 145 -3.18 2.70 3.92
N TYR A 146 -2.56 2.87 2.75
CA TYR A 146 -2.81 2.01 1.58
C TYR A 146 -2.52 0.52 1.86
N ALA A 147 -1.42 0.23 2.57
CA ALA A 147 -1.04 -1.16 2.85
C ALA A 147 -2.04 -1.83 3.80
N VAL A 148 -2.64 -1.06 4.72
CA VAL A 148 -3.68 -1.57 5.62
C VAL A 148 -4.92 -1.96 4.83
N HIS A 149 -5.39 -1.11 3.91
CA HIS A 149 -6.50 -1.44 3.02
C HIS A 149 -6.21 -2.66 2.13
N LYS A 150 -5.01 -2.73 1.52
CA LYS A 150 -4.58 -3.88 0.70
C LYS A 150 -4.65 -5.18 1.50
N TRP A 151 -3.99 -5.23 2.66
CA TRP A 151 -3.93 -6.45 3.47
C TRP A 151 -5.30 -6.78 4.09
N TYR A 152 -6.09 -5.78 4.46
CA TYR A 152 -7.46 -5.99 4.94
C TYR A 152 -8.31 -6.69 3.88
N ALA A 153 -8.25 -6.24 2.61
CA ALA A 153 -8.96 -6.89 1.51
C ALA A 153 -8.54 -8.35 1.29
N ILE A 154 -7.23 -8.64 1.36
CA ILE A 154 -6.70 -10.01 1.24
C ILE A 154 -7.21 -10.89 2.38
N PHE A 155 -7.13 -10.40 3.62
CA PHE A 155 -7.57 -11.12 4.81
C PHE A 155 -9.09 -11.29 4.86
N LEU A 156 -9.85 -10.31 4.36
CA LEU A 156 -11.31 -10.40 4.27
C LEU A 156 -11.75 -11.54 3.34
N ASP A 157 -11.13 -11.68 2.16
CA ASP A 157 -11.43 -12.77 1.23
C ASP A 157 -11.01 -14.14 1.79
N THR A 158 -9.78 -14.23 2.31
CA THR A 158 -9.21 -15.49 2.80
C THR A 158 -9.91 -15.99 4.07
N ARG A 159 -10.26 -15.10 5.01
CA ARG A 159 -11.07 -15.47 6.19
C ARG A 159 -12.48 -15.90 5.78
N ALA A 160 -13.15 -15.14 4.93
CA ALA A 160 -14.52 -15.47 4.52
C ALA A 160 -14.62 -16.80 3.77
N ALA A 161 -13.53 -17.28 3.16
CA ALA A 161 -13.47 -18.62 2.59
C ALA A 161 -13.66 -19.74 3.63
N TYR A 162 -13.22 -19.54 4.88
CA TYR A 162 -13.45 -20.48 5.98
C TYR A 162 -14.89 -20.48 6.49
N ASP A 163 -15.62 -19.37 6.30
CA ASP A 163 -17.05 -19.25 6.60
C ASP A 163 -17.93 -19.80 5.45
N GLY A 164 -17.30 -20.24 4.36
CA GLY A 164 -17.92 -20.88 3.21
C GLY A 164 -18.23 -19.94 2.04
N ILE A 165 -18.58 -20.53 0.90
CA ILE A 165 -18.76 -19.83 -0.38
C ILE A 165 -19.76 -18.66 -0.28
N LYS A 166 -20.84 -18.81 0.51
CA LYS A 166 -21.85 -17.76 0.69
C LYS A 166 -21.26 -16.53 1.36
N ALA A 167 -20.52 -16.72 2.45
CA ALA A 167 -19.86 -15.64 3.18
C ALA A 167 -18.83 -14.92 2.29
N ARG A 168 -18.01 -15.70 1.57
CA ARG A 168 -17.03 -15.15 0.63
C ARG A 168 -17.68 -14.31 -0.48
N VAL A 169 -18.76 -14.80 -1.10
CA VAL A 169 -19.50 -14.04 -2.13
C VAL A 169 -20.09 -12.75 -1.58
N THR A 170 -20.61 -12.75 -0.35
CA THR A 170 -21.11 -11.54 0.33
C THR A 170 -20.02 -10.47 0.49
N GLN A 171 -18.77 -10.87 0.70
CA GLN A 171 -17.66 -9.93 0.92
C GLN A 171 -17.04 -9.36 -0.36
N LEU A 172 -17.39 -9.87 -1.56
CA LEU A 172 -16.80 -9.42 -2.82
C LEU A 172 -16.85 -7.89 -3.04
N PRO A 173 -17.95 -7.17 -2.73
CA PRO A 173 -17.99 -5.71 -2.86
C PRO A 173 -17.05 -5.01 -1.87
N ASN A 174 -16.97 -5.50 -0.63
CA ASN A 174 -16.11 -4.92 0.41
C ASN A 174 -14.63 -5.09 0.05
N VAL A 175 -14.25 -6.28 -0.44
CA VAL A 175 -12.89 -6.54 -0.95
C VAL A 175 -12.54 -5.53 -2.05
N LYS A 176 -13.41 -5.33 -3.05
CA LYS A 176 -13.17 -4.35 -4.12
C LYS A 176 -13.04 -2.92 -3.57
N ASN A 177 -13.91 -2.51 -2.65
CA ASN A 177 -13.89 -1.16 -2.09
C ASN A 177 -12.57 -0.87 -1.37
N HIS A 178 -12.08 -1.79 -0.53
CA HIS A 178 -10.79 -1.60 0.14
C HIS A 178 -9.62 -1.58 -0.85
N LEU A 179 -9.64 -2.41 -1.88
CA LEU A 179 -8.62 -2.36 -2.93
C LEU A 179 -8.63 -1.05 -3.71
N LEU A 180 -9.80 -0.50 -4.03
CA LEU A 180 -9.92 0.80 -4.68
C LEU A 180 -9.39 1.93 -3.79
N GLN A 181 -9.70 1.92 -2.49
CA GLN A 181 -9.14 2.86 -1.52
C GLN A 181 -7.61 2.73 -1.43
N ALA A 182 -7.07 1.51 -1.44
CA ALA A 182 -5.62 1.30 -1.46
C ALA A 182 -4.97 1.90 -2.72
N VAL A 183 -5.60 1.77 -3.90
CA VAL A 183 -5.11 2.40 -5.14
C VAL A 183 -5.22 3.92 -5.10
N GLU A 184 -6.27 4.47 -4.50
CA GLU A 184 -6.43 5.92 -4.35
C GLU A 184 -5.32 6.50 -3.45
N LEU A 185 -5.03 5.82 -2.34
CA LEU A 185 -3.97 6.22 -1.39
C LEU A 185 -2.56 5.99 -1.96
N ASN A 186 -2.34 4.91 -2.70
CA ASN A 186 -1.06 4.64 -3.38
C ASN A 186 -1.28 4.01 -4.77
N PRO A 187 -1.33 4.82 -5.83
CA PRO A 187 -1.55 4.32 -7.19
C PRO A 187 -0.32 3.62 -7.79
N LYS A 188 0.81 3.62 -7.08
CA LYS A 188 2.07 2.98 -7.50
C LYS A 188 2.28 1.61 -6.85
N ASP A 189 1.29 1.08 -6.13
CA ASP A 189 1.38 -0.28 -5.60
C ASP A 189 0.92 -1.31 -6.66
N ALA A 190 1.88 -1.85 -7.42
CA ALA A 190 1.61 -2.83 -8.47
C ALA A 190 0.85 -4.08 -7.95
N THR A 191 1.11 -4.49 -6.70
CA THR A 191 0.39 -5.61 -6.08
C THR A 191 -1.10 -5.34 -5.92
N THR A 192 -1.51 -4.15 -5.45
CA THR A 192 -2.94 -3.81 -5.32
C THR A 192 -3.61 -3.79 -6.69
N LEU A 193 -2.94 -3.23 -7.71
CA LEU A 193 -3.44 -3.22 -9.07
C LEU A 193 -3.64 -4.63 -9.62
N TYR A 194 -2.67 -5.52 -9.41
CA TYR A 194 -2.80 -6.93 -9.76
C TYR A 194 -4.00 -7.58 -9.06
N ILE A 195 -4.19 -7.36 -7.75
CA ILE A 195 -5.31 -7.96 -7.00
C ILE A 195 -6.66 -7.44 -7.53
N LEU A 196 -6.76 -6.16 -7.92
CA LEU A 196 -7.96 -5.63 -8.59
C LEU A 196 -8.22 -6.29 -9.94
N GLY A 197 -7.17 -6.47 -10.76
CA GLY A 197 -7.27 -7.20 -12.02
C GLY A 197 -7.74 -8.64 -11.80
N TYR A 198 -7.19 -9.30 -10.77
CA TYR A 198 -7.56 -10.66 -10.38
C TYR A 198 -9.01 -10.76 -9.90
N TRP A 199 -9.48 -9.77 -9.13
CA TRP A 199 -10.88 -9.64 -8.75
C TRP A 199 -11.77 -9.54 -10.00
N CYS A 200 -11.46 -8.62 -10.92
CA CYS A 200 -12.23 -8.41 -12.15
C CYS A 200 -12.28 -9.67 -13.02
N TYR A 201 -11.14 -10.34 -13.17
CA TYR A 201 -11.04 -11.60 -13.91
C TYR A 201 -11.95 -12.67 -13.29
N ASN A 202 -11.88 -12.86 -11.97
CA ASN A 202 -12.66 -13.89 -11.28
C ASN A 202 -14.16 -13.64 -11.29
N ILE A 203 -14.60 -12.38 -11.20
CA ILE A 203 -16.01 -12.01 -11.38
C ILE A 203 -16.48 -12.34 -12.79
N SER A 204 -15.66 -12.01 -13.79
CA SER A 204 -15.95 -12.28 -15.21
C SER A 204 -15.97 -13.79 -15.51
N SER A 205 -15.08 -14.56 -14.89
CA SER A 205 -14.98 -16.01 -15.04
C SER A 205 -15.80 -16.80 -14.01
N MET A 206 -16.69 -16.15 -13.26
CA MET A 206 -17.38 -16.76 -12.13
C MET A 206 -18.21 -17.99 -12.58
N PRO A 207 -18.07 -19.17 -11.94
CA PRO A 207 -18.89 -20.34 -12.27
C PRO A 207 -20.39 -20.08 -12.09
N TRP A 208 -21.23 -20.78 -12.86
CA TRP A 208 -22.69 -20.59 -12.84
C TRP A 208 -23.31 -20.74 -11.44
N TYR A 209 -22.80 -21.65 -10.61
CA TYR A 209 -23.33 -21.90 -9.27
C TYR A 209 -23.00 -20.75 -8.31
N GLN A 210 -21.81 -20.16 -8.42
CA GLN A 210 -21.44 -18.96 -7.66
C GLN A 210 -22.27 -17.75 -8.09
N ARG A 211 -22.56 -17.62 -9.40
CA ARG A 211 -23.48 -16.59 -9.90
C ARG A 211 -24.88 -16.71 -9.30
N LYS A 212 -25.42 -17.93 -9.18
CA LYS A 212 -26.72 -18.15 -8.52
C LYS A 212 -26.71 -17.74 -7.05
N ILE A 213 -25.64 -18.05 -6.33
CA ILE A 213 -25.47 -17.61 -4.93
C ILE A 213 -25.45 -16.08 -4.86
N ALA A 214 -24.69 -15.42 -5.74
CA ALA A 214 -24.63 -13.97 -5.81
C ALA A 214 -26.01 -13.36 -6.12
N SER A 215 -26.77 -13.90 -7.08
CA SER A 215 -28.14 -13.46 -7.39
C SER A 215 -29.15 -13.67 -6.27
N ALA A 216 -28.92 -14.62 -5.35
CA ALA A 216 -29.77 -14.84 -4.19
C ALA A 216 -29.46 -13.87 -3.04
N ILE A 217 -28.21 -13.38 -2.95
CA ILE A 217 -27.76 -12.46 -1.90
C ILE A 217 -27.99 -11.01 -2.32
N PHE A 218 -27.72 -10.69 -3.58
CA PHE A 218 -27.72 -9.33 -4.09
C PHE A 218 -28.89 -9.10 -5.05
N ALA A 219 -29.56 -7.96 -4.90
CA ALA A 219 -30.51 -7.47 -5.90
C ALA A 219 -29.81 -7.26 -7.27
N THR A 220 -28.55 -6.84 -7.25
CA THR A 220 -27.68 -6.75 -8.41
C THR A 220 -26.31 -7.34 -8.05
N PRO A 221 -25.99 -8.55 -8.53
CA PRO A 221 -24.68 -9.18 -8.30
C PRO A 221 -23.52 -8.29 -8.77
N PRO A 222 -22.34 -8.39 -8.14
CA PRO A 222 -21.15 -7.71 -8.65
C PRO A 222 -20.84 -8.20 -10.07
N THR A 223 -20.65 -7.25 -10.98
CA THR A 223 -20.28 -7.51 -12.38
C THR A 223 -18.91 -6.91 -12.68
N SER A 224 -18.22 -7.50 -13.65
CA SER A 224 -16.97 -6.98 -14.21
C SER A 224 -16.74 -7.58 -15.59
N SER A 225 -15.67 -7.19 -16.28
CA SER A 225 -15.28 -7.75 -17.57
C SER A 225 -13.79 -8.13 -17.66
N PHE A 226 -13.44 -8.92 -18.68
CA PHE A 226 -12.05 -9.26 -18.97
C PHE A 226 -11.26 -8.03 -19.46
N GLU A 227 -11.92 -7.05 -20.09
CA GLU A 227 -11.33 -5.77 -20.46
C GLU A 227 -10.95 -4.95 -19.23
N GLU A 228 -11.83 -4.88 -18.22
CA GLU A 228 -11.50 -4.22 -16.95
C GLU A 228 -10.32 -4.90 -16.25
N ALA A 229 -10.31 -6.24 -16.22
CA ALA A 229 -9.20 -7.00 -15.66
C ALA A 229 -7.88 -6.67 -16.40
N LEU A 230 -7.92 -6.61 -17.73
CA LEU A 230 -6.76 -6.30 -18.54
C LEU A 230 -6.18 -4.91 -18.22
N VAL A 231 -7.04 -3.90 -18.05
CA VAL A 231 -6.60 -2.54 -17.69
C VAL A 231 -5.77 -2.54 -16.40
N TYR A 232 -6.24 -3.23 -15.36
CA TYR A 232 -5.53 -3.29 -14.09
C TYR A 232 -4.23 -4.08 -14.17
N PHE A 233 -4.21 -5.23 -14.86
CA PHE A 233 -2.98 -6.01 -15.02
C PHE A 233 -1.92 -5.27 -15.85
N CYS A 234 -2.33 -4.56 -16.92
CA CYS A 234 -1.43 -3.71 -17.69
C CYS A 234 -0.90 -2.57 -16.83
N LYS A 235 -1.75 -1.91 -16.05
CA LYS A 235 -1.32 -0.83 -15.15
C LYS A 235 -0.35 -1.33 -14.07
N ALA A 236 -0.54 -2.54 -13.54
CA ALA A 236 0.41 -3.14 -12.61
C ALA A 236 1.79 -3.31 -13.26
N GLU A 237 1.83 -3.80 -14.50
CA GLU A 237 3.05 -3.98 -15.29
C GLU A 237 3.70 -2.65 -15.70
N GLU A 238 2.91 -1.59 -15.93
CA GLU A 238 3.42 -0.24 -16.20
C GLU A 238 4.06 0.41 -14.97
N VAL A 239 3.49 0.14 -13.79
CA VAL A 239 3.96 0.69 -12.50
C VAL A 239 5.25 0.02 -12.05
N ASP A 240 5.33 -1.30 -12.16
CA ASP A 240 6.51 -2.09 -11.78
C ASP A 240 6.72 -3.23 -12.77
N PRO A 241 7.54 -3.03 -13.82
CA PRO A 241 7.72 -4.04 -14.86
C PRO A 241 8.34 -5.34 -14.33
N ASN A 242 7.77 -6.48 -14.75
CA ASN A 242 8.24 -7.82 -14.39
C ASN A 242 8.30 -8.09 -12.87
N PHE A 243 7.44 -7.42 -12.08
CA PHE A 243 7.44 -7.53 -10.62
C PHE A 243 6.87 -8.85 -10.09
N TYR A 244 5.95 -9.49 -10.83
CA TYR A 244 5.25 -10.68 -10.37
C TYR A 244 4.85 -11.60 -11.52
N SER A 245 5.35 -12.83 -11.49
CA SER A 245 5.08 -13.87 -12.49
C SER A 245 3.59 -14.13 -12.73
N GLN A 246 2.78 -14.07 -11.67
CA GLN A 246 1.34 -14.27 -11.75
C GLN A 246 0.66 -13.11 -12.51
N ASN A 247 1.18 -11.88 -12.45
CA ASN A 247 0.64 -10.79 -13.28
C ASN A 247 0.81 -11.10 -14.77
N LEU A 248 2.00 -11.57 -15.17
CA LEU A 248 2.28 -11.97 -16.56
C LEU A 248 1.40 -13.14 -17.01
N LEU A 249 1.25 -14.17 -16.16
CA LEU A 249 0.35 -15.28 -16.44
C LEU A 249 -1.09 -14.78 -16.63
N MET A 250 -1.56 -13.91 -15.74
CA MET A 250 -2.92 -13.38 -15.80
C MET A 250 -3.13 -12.46 -17.01
N LEU A 251 -2.14 -11.68 -17.44
CA LEU A 251 -2.15 -10.97 -18.72
C LEU A 251 -2.36 -11.94 -19.88
N GLY A 252 -1.56 -13.00 -19.93
CA GLY A 252 -1.69 -14.06 -20.94
C GLY A 252 -3.08 -14.69 -20.97
N LYS A 253 -3.59 -15.12 -19.81
CA LYS A 253 -4.93 -15.71 -19.67
C LYS A 253 -6.05 -14.74 -20.03
N THR A 254 -5.90 -13.47 -19.72
CA THR A 254 -6.89 -12.44 -20.05
C THR A 254 -6.91 -12.17 -21.55
N TYR A 255 -5.75 -12.10 -22.20
CA TYR A 255 -5.68 -11.99 -23.65
C TYR A 255 -6.28 -13.20 -24.37
N LEU A 256 -6.14 -14.42 -23.84
CA LEU A 256 -6.84 -15.60 -24.38
C LEU A 256 -8.36 -15.46 -24.27
N LYS A 257 -8.87 -14.96 -23.13
CA LYS A 257 -10.31 -14.71 -22.96
C LYS A 257 -10.86 -13.63 -23.91
N LEU A 258 -9.99 -12.73 -24.37
CA LEU A 258 -10.28 -11.66 -25.32
C LEU A 258 -9.94 -12.03 -26.77
N GLU A 259 -9.59 -13.30 -27.04
CA GLU A 259 -9.26 -13.81 -28.39
C GLU A 259 -8.10 -13.04 -29.06
N LYS A 260 -7.13 -12.59 -28.26
CA LYS A 260 -5.93 -11.85 -28.70
C LYS A 260 -4.69 -12.73 -28.59
N ASP A 261 -4.66 -13.79 -29.40
CA ASP A 261 -3.67 -14.88 -29.31
C ASP A 261 -2.21 -14.45 -29.36
N GLU A 262 -1.85 -13.47 -30.21
CA GLU A 262 -0.47 -13.00 -30.32
C GLU A 262 0.02 -12.40 -28.99
N LYS A 263 -0.78 -11.51 -28.40
CA LYS A 263 -0.48 -10.91 -27.09
C LYS A 263 -0.52 -11.93 -25.97
N ALA A 264 -1.46 -12.88 -26.03
CA ALA A 264 -1.50 -13.98 -25.08
C ALA A 264 -0.20 -14.78 -25.08
N ARG A 265 0.27 -15.22 -26.26
CA ARG A 265 1.54 -15.95 -26.40
C ARG A 265 2.74 -15.14 -25.90
N TYR A 266 2.77 -13.85 -26.18
CA TYR A 266 3.83 -12.96 -25.68
C TYR A 266 3.92 -12.99 -24.14
N TYR A 267 2.83 -12.72 -23.44
CA TYR A 267 2.84 -12.67 -21.97
C TYR A 267 3.00 -14.06 -21.33
N LEU A 268 2.40 -15.11 -21.91
CA LEU A 268 2.62 -16.47 -21.43
C LEU A 268 4.09 -16.89 -21.60
N LYS A 269 4.76 -16.46 -22.67
CA LYS A 269 6.20 -16.72 -22.85
C LYS A 269 7.04 -16.00 -21.80
N LEU A 270 6.73 -14.74 -21.50
CA LEU A 270 7.38 -14.02 -20.40
C LEU A 270 7.18 -14.75 -19.05
N ALA A 271 5.94 -15.13 -18.73
CA ALA A 271 5.64 -15.89 -17.51
C ALA A 271 6.39 -17.24 -17.44
N SER A 272 6.51 -17.95 -18.57
CA SER A 272 7.23 -19.24 -18.63
C SER A 272 8.74 -19.12 -18.45
N LEU A 273 9.32 -17.94 -18.69
CA LEU A 273 10.75 -17.66 -18.59
C LEU A 273 11.10 -16.90 -17.29
N TYR A 274 10.12 -16.67 -16.43
CA TYR A 274 10.32 -15.92 -15.20
C TYR A 274 11.28 -16.66 -14.24
N PRO A 275 12.25 -15.98 -13.60
CA PRO A 275 13.16 -16.61 -12.64
C PRO A 275 12.40 -16.97 -11.35
N PRO A 276 12.19 -18.27 -11.04
CA PRO A 276 11.36 -18.65 -9.90
C PRO A 276 12.04 -18.36 -8.57
N GLN A 277 11.32 -17.71 -7.66
CA GLN A 277 11.76 -17.50 -6.27
C GLN A 277 10.77 -18.07 -5.25
N THR A 278 9.50 -18.18 -5.63
CA THR A 278 8.40 -18.63 -4.76
C THR A 278 7.62 -19.78 -5.38
N ASP A 279 6.82 -20.49 -4.57
CA ASP A 279 5.88 -21.51 -5.06
C ASP A 279 4.85 -20.92 -6.04
N ASP A 280 4.43 -19.67 -5.81
CA ASP A 280 3.53 -18.94 -6.71
C ASP A 280 4.19 -18.77 -8.11
N ASP A 281 5.51 -18.52 -8.18
CA ASP A 281 6.25 -18.43 -9.45
C ASP A 281 6.32 -19.78 -10.16
N LEU A 282 6.63 -20.85 -9.42
CA LEU A 282 6.68 -22.20 -9.98
C LEU A 282 5.31 -22.61 -10.56
N GLN A 283 4.23 -22.27 -9.87
CA GLN A 283 2.88 -22.50 -10.36
C GLN A 283 2.60 -21.66 -11.62
N ALA A 284 2.98 -20.38 -11.62
CA ALA A 284 2.77 -19.49 -12.77
C ALA A 284 3.48 -20.00 -14.03
N ILE A 285 4.75 -20.36 -13.89
CA ILE A 285 5.61 -20.89 -14.96
C ILE A 285 5.02 -22.18 -15.53
N LYS A 286 4.61 -23.10 -14.65
CA LYS A 286 4.01 -24.37 -15.06
C LYS A 286 2.72 -24.16 -15.85
N GLU A 287 1.80 -23.35 -15.34
CA GLU A 287 0.53 -23.07 -16.02
C GLU A 287 0.76 -22.36 -17.35
N ALA A 288 1.70 -21.41 -17.41
CA ALA A 288 2.07 -20.72 -18.65
C ALA A 288 2.62 -21.71 -19.71
N CYS A 289 3.52 -22.61 -19.31
CA CYS A 289 4.06 -23.65 -20.18
C CYS A 289 2.95 -24.58 -20.73
N ASP A 290 2.02 -24.99 -19.88
CA ASP A 290 0.93 -25.88 -20.28
C ASP A 290 -0.05 -25.19 -21.24
N LEU A 291 -0.35 -23.90 -21.00
CA LEU A 291 -1.15 -23.09 -21.92
C LEU A 291 -0.47 -22.93 -23.29
N LEU A 292 0.83 -22.63 -23.33
CA LEU A 292 1.60 -22.50 -24.57
C LEU A 292 1.57 -23.80 -25.40
N LYS A 293 1.78 -24.96 -24.76
CA LYS A 293 1.69 -26.27 -25.44
C LYS A 293 0.31 -26.53 -26.04
N ASN A 294 -0.75 -26.14 -25.34
CA ASN A 294 -2.12 -26.30 -25.84
C ASN A 294 -2.39 -25.41 -27.06
N LEU A 295 -1.87 -24.17 -27.02
CA LEU A 295 -1.98 -23.22 -28.12
C LEU A 295 -1.18 -23.65 -29.37
N GLU A 296 -0.06 -24.34 -29.22
CA GLU A 296 0.69 -24.93 -30.35
C GLU A 296 -0.07 -26.08 -31.01
N LYS A 297 -0.71 -26.95 -30.21
CA LYS A 297 -1.53 -28.06 -30.74
C LYS A 297 -2.71 -27.56 -31.57
N GLN A 298 -3.34 -26.46 -31.15
CA GLN A 298 -4.47 -25.86 -31.88
C GLN A 298 -4.07 -25.25 -33.22
N GLN A 299 -2.80 -24.87 -33.43
CA GLN A 299 -2.31 -24.35 -34.70
C GLN A 299 -1.94 -25.46 -35.70
N GLN A 300 -1.80 -26.70 -35.23
CA GLN A 300 -1.42 -27.87 -36.03
C GLN A 300 -2.64 -28.69 -36.49
N GLN A 301 -3.85 -28.31 -36.06
CA GLN A 301 -5.14 -28.92 -36.42
C GLN A 301 -5.91 -28.00 -37.37
#